data_AF-A0A3S0ZV34-F1
#
_entry.id   AF-A0A3S0ZV34-F1
#
_cell.length_a   1.000
_cell.length_b   1.000
_cell.length_c   1.000
_cell.angle_alpha   90.00
_cell.angle_beta   90.00
_cell.angle_gamma   90.00
#
_symmetry.space_group_name_H-M   'P 1'
#
loop_
_entity.id
_entity.type
_entity.pdbx_description
1 polymer ?
#
loop_
_entity_poly.entity_id
_entity_poly.type
_entity_poly.pdbx_seq_one_letter_code
_entity_poly.pdbx_strand_id
1 'polypeptide(L)'
;MRYLGLTLVCCAVLFSPFSLAVDVSKVYGRIQIVDYNEDYRVRIVDSREHLRVQEVTAFANRPGKWEIVDNFPDFKIKIVDVHPDFEIRLVDNFPGPTRR
;
A
#
# COMPACT_ATOMS: atom_id res chain seq x y z
N MET A 1 26.44 46.81 -20.98
CA MET A 1 27.03 45.92 -19.95
C MET A 1 26.08 44.74 -19.77
N ARG A 2 26.57 43.54 -20.06
CA ARG A 2 25.82 42.27 -20.20
C ARG A 2 25.07 41.89 -18.92
N TYR A 3 23.78 41.59 -19.05
CA TYR A 3 23.08 40.71 -18.11
C TYR A 3 23.59 39.28 -18.35
N LEU A 4 24.57 38.82 -17.55
CA LEU A 4 24.70 37.39 -17.26
C LEU A 4 23.42 37.02 -16.48
N GLY A 5 22.60 36.06 -16.86
CA GLY A 5 22.90 34.81 -17.54
C GLY A 5 22.28 33.71 -16.69
N LEU A 6 20.98 33.50 -16.91
CA LEU A 6 20.18 32.31 -16.63
C LEU A 6 20.56 31.50 -15.37
N THR A 7 19.83 31.73 -14.27
CA THR A 7 19.79 30.82 -13.12
C THR A 7 19.32 29.45 -13.57
N LEU A 8 20.30 28.56 -13.69
CA LEU A 8 20.30 27.13 -13.37
C LEU A 8 18.89 26.50 -13.31
N VAL A 9 18.52 25.86 -14.42
CA VAL A 9 17.51 24.80 -14.47
C VAL A 9 17.92 23.74 -13.43
N CYS A 10 17.32 23.79 -12.24
CA CYS A 10 17.43 22.73 -11.25
C CYS A 10 16.05 22.09 -11.12
N CYS A 11 16.02 20.78 -11.35
CA CYS A 11 15.15 19.81 -10.69
C CYS A 11 14.01 20.41 -9.86
N ALA A 12 12.76 20.17 -10.21
CA ALA A 12 12.24 18.82 -10.20
C ALA A 12 11.09 18.73 -11.19
N VAL A 13 11.16 17.72 -12.03
CA VAL A 13 9.96 17.17 -12.63
C VAL A 13 9.06 16.77 -11.45
N LEU A 14 8.11 17.63 -11.08
CA LEU A 14 6.99 17.30 -10.20
C LEU A 14 6.02 16.38 -10.96
N PHE A 15 6.54 15.36 -11.63
CA PHE A 15 5.76 14.15 -11.82
C PHE A 15 5.83 13.43 -10.49
N SER A 16 4.98 13.83 -9.56
CA SER A 16 4.29 12.77 -8.84
C SER A 16 3.53 12.05 -9.95
N PRO A 17 3.95 10.86 -10.42
CA PRO A 17 3.05 10.08 -11.24
C PRO A 17 1.82 9.97 -10.37
N PHE A 18 0.69 10.46 -10.89
CA PHE A 18 -0.60 10.25 -10.28
C PHE A 18 -0.64 8.76 -9.96
N SER A 19 -0.42 8.41 -8.69
CA SER A 19 -0.39 7.04 -8.23
C SER A 19 -1.77 6.55 -8.61
N LEU A 20 -1.86 5.68 -9.61
CA LEU A 20 -3.09 5.01 -9.97
C LEU A 20 -3.57 4.41 -8.65
N ALA A 21 -4.61 5.00 -8.07
CA ALA A 21 -5.02 4.70 -6.71
C ALA A 21 -5.20 3.18 -6.61
N VAL A 22 -4.42 2.53 -5.76
CA VAL A 22 -4.47 1.08 -5.59
C VAL A 22 -5.90 0.69 -5.24
N ASP A 23 -6.51 -0.20 -6.04
CA ASP A 23 -7.83 -0.73 -5.75
C ASP A 23 -7.72 -1.75 -4.62
N VAL A 24 -7.75 -1.24 -3.37
CA VAL A 24 -7.60 -2.04 -2.15
C VAL A 24 -8.70 -3.09 -1.98
N SER A 25 -9.81 -3.00 -2.73
CA SER A 25 -10.85 -4.03 -2.72
C SER A 25 -10.38 -5.35 -3.32
N LYS A 26 -9.29 -5.34 -4.10
CA LYS A 26 -8.70 -6.53 -4.73
C LYS A 26 -7.50 -7.10 -3.98
N VAL A 27 -7.03 -6.43 -2.93
CA VAL A 27 -5.86 -6.87 -2.15
C VAL A 27 -6.34 -7.72 -0.97
N TYR A 28 -6.66 -8.98 -1.27
CA TYR A 28 -7.06 -10.00 -0.30
C TYR A 28 -6.57 -11.38 -0.78
N GLY A 29 -6.56 -12.36 0.13
CA GLY A 29 -6.04 -13.69 -0.18
C GLY A 29 -4.88 -14.06 0.73
N ARG A 30 -3.98 -14.87 0.18
CA ARG A 30 -2.74 -15.30 0.84
C ARG A 30 -1.70 -14.21 0.71
N ILE A 31 -1.24 -13.69 1.84
CA ILE A 31 -0.29 -12.59 1.92
C ILE A 31 1.01 -13.10 2.50
N GLN A 32 2.12 -12.80 1.83
CA GLN A 32 3.45 -13.01 2.40
C GLN A 32 4.02 -11.65 2.80
N ILE A 33 4.47 -11.54 4.04
CA ILE A 33 5.20 -10.36 4.50
C ILE A 33 6.67 -10.49 4.09
N VAL A 34 7.22 -9.47 3.43
CA VAL A 34 8.59 -9.49 2.88
C VAL A 34 9.34 -8.19 3.13
N ASP A 35 10.66 -8.26 3.17
CA ASP A 35 11.53 -7.08 3.25
C ASP A 35 11.89 -6.49 1.87
N TYR A 36 11.83 -7.29 0.81
CA TYR A 36 12.21 -6.90 -0.56
C TYR A 36 11.38 -7.64 -1.61
N ASN A 37 11.26 -7.04 -2.80
CA ASN A 37 10.48 -7.56 -3.93
C ASN A 37 8.98 -7.67 -3.60
N GLU A 38 8.47 -6.66 -2.90
CA GLU A 38 7.06 -6.48 -2.58
C GLU A 38 6.25 -6.05 -3.79
N ASP A 39 4.97 -6.42 -3.80
CA ASP A 39 3.97 -5.87 -4.71
C ASP A 39 3.42 -4.53 -4.19
N TYR A 40 3.26 -4.43 -2.86
CA TYR A 40 2.74 -3.23 -2.20
C TYR A 40 3.49 -2.92 -0.90
N ARG A 41 3.70 -1.63 -0.67
CA ARG A 41 4.14 -1.06 0.59
C ARG A 41 2.91 -0.61 1.38
N VAL A 42 2.74 -1.17 2.55
CA VAL A 42 1.58 -0.95 3.40
C VAL A 42 2.00 -0.35 4.72
N ARG A 43 1.24 0.64 5.19
CA ARG A 43 1.41 1.18 6.53
C ARG A 43 0.22 0.80 7.41
N ILE A 44 0.51 0.32 8.61
CA ILE A 44 -0.51 0.04 9.62
C ILE A 44 -0.79 1.34 10.38
N VAL A 45 -2.05 1.72 10.49
CA VAL A 45 -2.50 2.95 11.16
C VAL A 45 -3.69 2.69 12.06
N ASP A 46 -3.83 3.54 13.09
CA ASP A 46 -4.99 3.51 13.98
C ASP A 46 -6.18 4.32 13.47
N SER A 47 -6.02 5.15 12.42
CA SER A 47 -7.12 5.89 11.77
C SER A 47 -6.78 6.41 10.39
N ARG A 48 -7.84 6.67 9.59
CA ARG A 48 -7.79 7.12 8.19
C ARG A 48 -7.28 6.06 7.21
N GLU A 49 -7.38 4.80 7.59
CA GLU A 49 -7.06 3.65 6.77
C GLU A 49 -7.88 3.60 5.48
N HIS A 50 -7.32 2.99 4.44
CA HIS A 50 -7.99 2.71 3.18
C HIS A 50 -8.67 1.33 3.19
N LEU A 51 -8.08 0.36 3.92
CA LEU A 51 -8.55 -1.01 4.01
C LEU A 51 -8.52 -1.48 5.47
N ARG A 52 -9.63 -2.06 5.93
CA ARG A 52 -9.66 -2.81 7.19
C ARG A 52 -9.29 -4.24 6.91
N VAL A 53 -8.25 -4.72 7.58
CA VAL A 53 -7.69 -6.06 7.40
C VAL A 53 -8.02 -6.91 8.61
N GLN A 54 -8.63 -8.07 8.36
CA GLN A 54 -8.81 -9.13 9.33
C GLN A 54 -7.87 -10.27 8.94
N GLU A 55 -6.99 -10.65 9.86
CA GLU A 55 -6.19 -11.86 9.72
C GLU A 55 -7.07 -13.09 9.93
N VAL A 56 -6.95 -14.06 9.02
CA VAL A 56 -7.71 -15.31 9.05
C VAL A 56 -6.79 -16.48 8.80
N THR A 57 -7.15 -17.65 9.32
CA THR A 57 -6.37 -18.89 9.13
C THR A 57 -6.79 -19.70 7.90
N ALA A 58 -7.87 -19.31 7.22
CA ALA A 58 -8.38 -19.90 5.99
C ALA A 58 -9.45 -19.00 5.34
N PHE A 59 -9.76 -19.27 4.07
CA PHE A 59 -10.85 -18.63 3.32
C PHE A 59 -10.72 -17.10 3.24
N ALA A 60 -9.52 -16.61 2.93
CA ALA A 60 -9.25 -15.21 2.61
C ALA A 60 -9.81 -14.81 1.23
N ASN A 61 -11.07 -15.14 0.92
CA ASN A 61 -11.67 -14.98 -0.41
C ASN A 61 -12.54 -13.71 -0.57
N ARG A 62 -12.37 -12.72 0.32
CA ARG A 62 -13.15 -11.48 0.33
C ARG A 62 -12.26 -10.28 0.67
N PRO A 63 -12.62 -9.07 0.21
CA PRO A 63 -11.87 -7.85 0.48
C PRO A 63 -11.55 -7.68 1.97
N GLY A 64 -10.29 -7.38 2.28
CA GLY A 64 -9.82 -7.15 3.64
C GLY A 64 -9.62 -8.41 4.48
N LYS A 65 -9.74 -9.63 3.92
CA LYS A 65 -9.32 -10.85 4.63
C LYS A 65 -7.94 -11.27 4.15
N TRP A 66 -6.99 -11.38 5.06
CA TRP A 66 -5.63 -11.79 4.77
C TRP A 66 -5.29 -13.08 5.51
N GLU A 67 -4.79 -14.06 4.77
CA GLU A 67 -4.20 -15.28 5.33
C GLU A 67 -2.68 -15.15 5.19
N ILE A 68 -1.97 -15.04 6.32
CA ILE A 68 -0.52 -14.84 6.28
C ILE A 68 0.17 -16.19 6.01
N VAL A 69 1.00 -16.25 4.98
CA VAL A 69 1.67 -17.48 4.53
C VAL A 69 3.14 -17.24 4.21
N ASP A 70 3.94 -18.30 4.33
CA ASP A 70 5.37 -18.27 3.95
C ASP A 70 5.61 -18.59 2.47
N ASN A 71 4.68 -19.27 1.81
CA ASN A 71 4.88 -19.79 0.45
C ASN A 71 3.62 -19.66 -0.41
N PHE A 72 3.83 -19.52 -1.72
CA PHE A 72 2.79 -19.35 -2.73
C PHE A 72 1.80 -18.21 -2.44
N PRO A 73 2.26 -16.99 -2.11
CA PRO A 73 1.33 -15.89 -1.86
C PRO A 73 0.59 -15.45 -3.13
N ASP A 74 -0.57 -14.83 -2.92
CA ASP A 74 -1.25 -14.06 -3.95
C ASP A 74 -0.65 -12.65 -4.04
N PHE A 75 -0.21 -12.08 -2.90
CA PHE A 75 0.53 -10.81 -2.83
C PHE A 75 1.66 -10.85 -1.81
N LYS A 76 2.76 -10.16 -2.13
CA LYS A 76 3.86 -9.85 -1.23
C LYS A 76 3.72 -8.43 -0.72
N ILE A 77 3.66 -8.28 0.60
CA ILE A 77 3.47 -6.98 1.25
C ILE A 77 4.66 -6.65 2.12
N LYS A 78 5.16 -5.43 1.95
CA LYS A 78 6.17 -4.85 2.85
C LYS A 78 5.50 -3.85 3.77
N ILE A 79 5.72 -4.01 5.07
CA ILE A 79 5.24 -3.03 6.06
C ILE A 79 6.25 -1.88 6.14
N VAL A 80 5.78 -0.64 6.01
CA VAL A 80 6.60 0.58 6.03
C VAL A 80 5.97 1.69 6.84
N ASP A 81 6.80 2.59 7.38
CA ASP A 81 6.32 3.78 8.10
C ASP A 81 6.14 5.01 7.19
N VAL A 82 6.86 5.05 6.07
CA VAL A 82 6.91 6.21 5.17
C VAL A 82 6.70 5.80 3.72
N HIS A 83 6.05 6.69 2.94
CA HIS A 83 5.70 6.47 1.53
C HIS A 83 4.95 5.15 1.25
N PRO A 84 3.88 4.82 2.00
CA PRO A 84 3.06 3.65 1.69
C PRO A 84 2.28 3.86 0.40
N ASP A 85 1.93 2.77 -0.26
CA ASP A 85 1.00 2.78 -1.39
C ASP A 85 -0.45 2.87 -0.89
N PHE A 86 -0.75 2.25 0.27
CA PHE A 86 -2.00 2.44 1.00
C PHE A 86 -1.86 2.12 2.51
N GLU A 87 -2.84 2.56 3.28
CA GLU A 87 -2.89 2.38 4.73
C GLU A 87 -3.93 1.34 5.13
N ILE A 88 -3.59 0.49 6.10
CA ILE A 88 -4.51 -0.50 6.67
C ILE A 88 -4.74 -0.27 8.16
N ARG A 89 -5.88 -0.72 8.67
CA ARG A 89 -6.07 -0.98 10.10
C ARG A 89 -6.37 -2.46 10.29
N LEU A 90 -5.69 -3.10 11.24
CA LEU A 90 -6.01 -4.46 11.67
C LEU A 90 -7.30 -4.44 12.51
N VAL A 91 -8.23 -5.36 12.25
CA VAL A 91 -9.53 -5.46 12.93
C VAL A 91 -9.94 -6.91 13.15
N ASP A 92 -10.70 -7.15 14.22
CA ASP A 92 -11.28 -8.48 14.49
C ASP A 92 -12.54 -8.74 13.65
N ASN A 93 -13.26 -7.69 13.27
CA ASN A 93 -14.56 -7.78 12.59
C ASN A 93 -14.74 -6.67 11.54
N PHE A 94 -15.65 -6.92 10.59
CA PHE A 94 -16.01 -6.01 9.50
C PHE A 94 -14.83 -5.58 8.60
N PRO A 95 -14.07 -6.55 8.03
CA PRO A 95 -13.01 -6.24 7.09
C PRO A 95 -13.55 -5.61 5.80
N GLY A 96 -12.66 -4.94 5.07
CA GLY A 96 -12.93 -4.41 3.73
C GLY A 96 -12.59 -2.92 3.57
N PRO A 97 -12.72 -2.39 2.34
CA PRO A 97 -12.38 -1.00 2.03
C PRO A 97 -13.22 0.00 2.83
N THR A 98 -12.62 1.14 3.18
CA THR A 98 -13.29 2.21 3.92
C THR A 98 -13.87 3.31 3.02
N ARG A 99 -13.31 3.49 1.83
CA ARG A 99 -13.80 4.41 0.80
C ARG A 99 -14.19 3.61 -0.45
N ARG A 100 -15.32 3.97 -1.07
CA ARG A 100 -15.81 3.41 -2.34
C ARG A 100 -15.34 4.25 -3.50
#